data_AF-A0A3D3APS6-F1
#
_entry.id   AF-A0A3D3APS6-F1
#
_cell.length_a   1.000
_cell.length_b   1.000
_cell.length_c   1.000
_cell.angle_alpha   90.00
_cell.angle_beta   90.00
_cell.angle_gamma   90.00
#
_symmetry.space_group_name_H-M   'P 1'
#
loop_
_entity.id
_entity.type
_entity.pdbx_description
1 polymer ?
#
loop_
_entity_poly.entity_id
_entity_poly.type
_entity_poly.pdbx_seq_one_letter_code
_entity_poly.pdbx_strand_id
1 'polypeptide(L)'
;MKDVRTIKEKAKEYFKENDFDREKQSLISLFLYAIKTSNALILSKTEYQIMDWNVYKNMQSQFFKDTQLAFLLLKATEWSFDPMVYLKAGNYGREIWQKANLNAYLTGCFEKDVSFFRFLALSHALKTEIRFVPLIPSSRELNTPFLSTIYDIEIENGKAIQTQVALLKYMELPITLEEKEEIVRKERETVSEIFADFISELIRM
;
A
#
# COMPACT_ATOMS: atom_id res chain seq x y z
N MET A 1 6.85 20.14 -6.39
CA MET A 1 6.78 18.92 -5.56
C MET A 1 6.11 19.31 -4.24
N LYS A 2 4.94 18.75 -3.90
CA LYS A 2 4.36 18.98 -2.57
C LYS A 2 5.35 18.44 -1.53
N ASP A 3 5.61 19.18 -0.46
CA ASP A 3 6.45 18.64 0.61
C ASP A 3 5.64 17.59 1.40
N VAL A 4 5.82 16.33 1.01
CA VAL A 4 5.15 15.17 1.63
C VAL A 4 5.43 15.11 3.12
N ARG A 5 6.63 15.53 3.55
CA ARG A 5 6.99 15.54 4.97
C ARG A 5 6.12 16.53 5.74
N THR A 6 5.99 17.76 5.23
CA THR A 6 5.11 18.79 5.80
C THR A 6 3.66 18.30 5.89
N ILE A 7 3.15 17.58 4.88
CA ILE A 7 1.78 17.04 4.90
C ILE A 7 1.63 15.98 6.01
N LYS A 8 2.58 15.05 6.12
CA LYS A 8 2.58 14.02 7.17
C LYS A 8 2.68 14.64 8.57
N GLU A 9 3.46 15.70 8.75
CA GLU A 9 3.57 16.44 10.01
C GLU A 9 2.25 17.12 10.38
N LYS A 10 1.61 17.82 9.44
CA LYS A 10 0.26 18.39 9.64
C LYS A 10 -0.78 17.34 10.00
N ALA A 11 -0.73 16.18 9.36
CA ALA A 11 -1.64 15.09 9.67
C ALA A 11 -1.44 14.53 11.07
N LYS A 12 -0.18 14.38 11.52
CA LYS A 12 0.11 14.00 12.92
C LYS A 12 -0.46 15.00 13.91
N GLU A 13 -0.34 16.30 13.62
CA GLU A 13 -0.92 17.34 14.47
C GLU A 13 -2.44 17.27 14.50
N TYR A 14 -3.08 17.13 13.33
CA TYR A 14 -4.53 16.99 13.22
C TYR A 14 -5.07 15.78 14.03
N PHE A 15 -4.42 14.62 13.92
CA PHE A 15 -4.88 13.41 14.61
C PHE A 15 -4.59 13.39 16.11
N LYS A 16 -3.85 14.37 16.67
CA LYS A 16 -3.76 14.57 18.13
C LYS A 16 -5.09 15.02 18.72
N GLU A 17 -5.83 15.83 17.99
CA GLU A 17 -7.07 16.46 18.46
C GLU A 17 -8.32 15.79 17.88
N ASN A 18 -8.18 15.08 16.75
CA ASN A 18 -9.28 14.46 16.03
C ASN A 18 -9.16 12.93 16.02
N ASP A 19 -10.29 12.26 16.23
CA ASP A 19 -10.42 10.81 16.12
C ASP A 19 -10.71 10.37 14.68
N PHE A 20 -10.55 9.07 14.42
CA PHE A 20 -10.98 8.45 13.18
C PHE A 20 -12.49 8.19 13.24
N ASP A 21 -13.27 9.22 12.89
CA ASP A 21 -14.71 9.09 12.71
C ASP A 21 -15.09 8.12 11.57
N ARG A 22 -16.39 7.86 11.40
CA ARG A 22 -16.90 6.91 10.40
C ARG A 22 -16.52 7.27 8.97
N GLU A 23 -16.44 8.55 8.64
CA GLU A 23 -16.08 9.01 7.30
C GLU A 23 -14.61 8.72 7.02
N LYS A 24 -13.73 9.07 7.97
CA LYS A 24 -12.29 8.82 7.89
C LYS A 24 -11.99 7.33 7.87
N GLN A 25 -12.64 6.54 8.74
CA GLN A 25 -12.51 5.08 8.72
C GLN A 25 -12.92 4.48 7.38
N SER A 26 -14.09 4.87 6.85
CA SER A 26 -14.58 4.37 5.57
C SER A 26 -13.62 4.71 4.42
N LEU A 27 -13.13 5.96 4.38
CA LEU A 27 -12.21 6.40 3.35
C LEU A 27 -10.87 5.64 3.41
N ILE A 28 -10.29 5.49 4.60
CA ILE A 28 -9.04 4.73 4.83
C ILE A 28 -9.22 3.27 4.43
N SER A 29 -10.33 2.64 4.85
CA SER A 29 -10.60 1.24 4.57
C SER A 29 -10.73 0.96 3.08
N LEU A 30 -11.48 1.79 2.36
CA LEU A 30 -11.64 1.63 0.92
C LEU A 30 -10.31 1.88 0.17
N PHE A 31 -9.52 2.85 0.61
CA PHE A 31 -8.21 3.13 0.05
C PHE A 31 -7.23 1.95 0.24
N LEU A 32 -7.08 1.47 1.48
CA LEU A 32 -6.24 0.32 1.79
C LEU A 32 -6.75 -0.95 1.11
N TYR A 33 -8.06 -1.17 1.07
CA TYR A 33 -8.66 -2.28 0.34
C TYR A 33 -8.29 -2.24 -1.14
N ALA A 34 -8.41 -1.08 -1.80
CA ALA A 34 -8.03 -0.93 -3.21
C ALA A 34 -6.55 -1.27 -3.45
N ILE A 35 -5.64 -0.84 -2.56
CA ILE A 35 -4.21 -1.16 -2.64
C ILE A 35 -3.96 -2.65 -2.47
N LYS A 36 -4.54 -3.24 -1.41
CA LYS A 36 -4.32 -4.65 -1.05
C LYS A 36 -4.88 -5.59 -2.11
N THR A 37 -6.08 -5.32 -2.60
CA THR A 37 -6.71 -6.13 -3.66
C THR A 37 -6.00 -5.97 -5.00
N SER A 38 -5.54 -4.77 -5.35
CA SER A 38 -4.72 -4.56 -6.55
C SER A 38 -3.42 -5.37 -6.50
N ASN A 39 -2.72 -5.32 -5.35
CA ASN A 39 -1.51 -6.09 -5.16
C ASN A 39 -1.80 -7.61 -5.17
N ALA A 40 -2.88 -8.05 -4.54
CA ALA A 40 -3.31 -9.45 -4.53
C ALA A 40 -3.65 -9.96 -5.95
N LEU A 41 -4.36 -9.17 -6.76
CA LEU A 41 -4.69 -9.50 -8.13
C LEU A 41 -3.45 -9.71 -9.00
N ILE A 42 -2.40 -8.92 -8.77
CA ILE A 42 -1.15 -9.10 -9.50
C ILE A 42 -0.39 -10.33 -8.98
N LEU A 43 -0.36 -10.53 -7.66
CA LEU A 43 0.28 -11.70 -7.04
C LEU A 43 -0.38 -13.03 -7.42
N SER A 44 -1.69 -13.08 -7.65
CA SER A 44 -2.35 -14.32 -8.06
C SER A 44 -1.84 -14.86 -9.40
N LYS A 45 -1.19 -14.02 -10.22
CA LYS A 45 -0.54 -14.48 -11.46
C LYS A 45 0.66 -15.41 -11.21
N THR A 46 1.24 -15.37 -10.01
CA THR A 46 2.40 -16.19 -9.64
C THR A 46 2.07 -17.68 -9.57
N GLU A 47 0.79 -18.05 -9.40
CA GLU A 47 0.30 -19.44 -9.43
C GLU A 47 0.68 -20.20 -10.70
N TYR A 48 0.66 -19.50 -11.83
CA TYR A 48 0.88 -20.10 -13.15
C TYR A 48 2.32 -19.95 -13.64
N GLN A 49 3.24 -19.51 -12.78
CA GLN A 49 4.60 -19.12 -13.17
C GLN A 49 5.66 -20.04 -12.59
N ILE A 50 6.68 -20.31 -13.40
CA ILE A 50 7.86 -21.05 -12.97
C ILE A 50 8.76 -20.09 -12.20
N MET A 51 8.84 -20.29 -10.88
CA MET A 51 9.69 -19.48 -10.01
C MET A 51 10.34 -20.32 -8.92
N ASP A 52 11.37 -19.76 -8.29
CA ASP A 52 11.99 -20.38 -7.14
C ASP A 52 10.98 -20.60 -6.00
N TRP A 53 11.04 -21.75 -5.34
CA TRP A 53 10.08 -22.15 -4.32
C TRP A 53 10.00 -21.18 -3.14
N ASN A 54 11.13 -20.59 -2.73
CA ASN A 54 11.12 -19.63 -1.62
C ASN A 54 10.48 -18.31 -2.05
N VAL A 55 10.73 -17.85 -3.28
CA VAL A 55 10.07 -16.68 -3.84
C VAL A 55 8.56 -16.91 -3.91
N TYR A 56 8.14 -18.05 -4.44
CA TYR A 56 6.74 -18.46 -4.51
C TYR A 56 6.06 -18.47 -3.14
N LYS A 57 6.65 -19.19 -2.18
CA LYS A 57 6.14 -19.28 -0.81
C LYS A 57 5.94 -17.90 -0.17
N ASN A 58 6.87 -16.99 -0.38
CA ASN A 58 6.78 -15.63 0.15
C ASN A 58 5.66 -14.82 -0.52
N MET A 59 5.53 -14.90 -1.85
CA MET A 59 4.47 -14.22 -2.60
C MET A 59 3.07 -14.72 -2.22
N GLN A 60 2.94 -16.04 -2.04
CA GLN A 60 1.70 -16.66 -1.60
C GLN A 60 1.33 -16.25 -0.18
N SER A 61 2.29 -16.31 0.75
CA SER A 61 2.09 -15.82 2.10
C SER A 61 1.60 -14.36 2.10
N GLN A 62 2.22 -13.52 1.27
CA GLN A 62 1.82 -12.13 1.11
C GLN A 62 0.40 -11.99 0.54
N PHE A 63 0.04 -12.75 -0.50
CA PHE A 63 -1.29 -12.75 -1.11
C PHE A 63 -2.39 -13.06 -0.07
N PHE A 64 -2.24 -14.15 0.68
CA PHE A 64 -3.23 -14.55 1.68
C PHE A 64 -3.31 -13.56 2.84
N LYS A 65 -2.17 -13.04 3.32
CA LYS A 65 -2.14 -12.07 4.42
C LYS A 65 -2.73 -10.73 4.03
N ASP A 66 -2.35 -10.19 2.87
CA ASP A 66 -2.90 -8.93 2.36
C ASP A 66 -4.42 -9.04 2.16
N THR A 67 -4.89 -10.15 1.61
CA THR A 67 -6.33 -10.40 1.40
C THR A 67 -7.08 -10.51 2.73
N GLN A 68 -6.59 -11.35 3.65
CA GLN A 68 -7.19 -11.54 4.97
C GLN A 68 -7.34 -10.21 5.72
N LEU A 69 -6.25 -9.44 5.81
CA LEU A 69 -6.25 -8.17 6.54
C LEU A 69 -7.11 -7.10 5.88
N ALA A 70 -7.19 -7.09 4.54
CA ALA A 70 -8.09 -6.19 3.83
C ALA A 70 -9.55 -6.47 4.21
N PHE A 71 -9.97 -7.74 4.26
CA PHE A 71 -11.34 -8.09 4.67
C PHE A 71 -11.60 -7.87 6.17
N LEU A 72 -10.62 -8.13 7.04
CA LEU A 72 -10.72 -7.79 8.46
C LEU A 72 -10.89 -6.28 8.65
N LEU A 73 -10.16 -5.47 7.89
CA LEU A 73 -10.27 -4.01 7.95
C LEU A 73 -11.69 -3.56 7.58
N LEU A 74 -12.23 -4.06 6.46
CA LEU A 74 -13.61 -3.79 6.05
C LEU A 74 -14.63 -4.19 7.13
N LYS A 75 -14.41 -5.31 7.81
CA LYS A 75 -15.29 -5.77 8.90
C LYS A 75 -15.17 -4.92 10.16
N ALA A 76 -13.97 -4.43 10.47
CA ALA A 76 -13.67 -3.60 11.63
C ALA A 76 -14.10 -2.13 11.46
N THR A 77 -14.40 -1.72 10.22
CA THR A 77 -14.76 -0.34 9.86
C THR A 77 -16.16 0.00 10.35
N GLU A 78 -16.29 1.13 11.04
CA GLU A 78 -17.59 1.77 11.19
C GLU A 78 -17.94 2.57 9.94
N TRP A 79 -18.87 2.04 9.15
CA TRP A 79 -19.21 2.62 7.85
C TRP A 79 -19.98 3.94 7.98
N SER A 80 -19.57 4.92 7.17
CA SER A 80 -20.31 6.17 6.98
C SER A 80 -21.51 5.95 6.09
N PHE A 81 -22.58 6.71 6.33
CA PHE A 81 -23.75 6.78 5.47
C PHE A 81 -23.62 7.86 4.38
N ASP A 82 -22.56 8.67 4.41
CA ASP A 82 -22.34 9.71 3.40
C ASP A 82 -21.86 9.08 2.08
N PRO A 83 -22.65 9.17 0.98
CA PRO A 83 -22.25 8.65 -0.32
C PRO A 83 -21.01 9.35 -0.89
N MET A 84 -20.71 10.59 -0.49
CA MET A 84 -19.55 11.33 -1.01
C MET A 84 -18.23 10.68 -0.61
N VAL A 85 -18.16 10.03 0.56
CA VAL A 85 -16.98 9.29 1.01
C VAL A 85 -16.61 8.18 0.02
N TYR A 86 -17.61 7.46 -0.49
CA TYR A 86 -17.41 6.35 -1.44
C TYR A 86 -16.99 6.86 -2.82
N LEU A 87 -17.51 8.01 -3.26
CA LEU A 87 -17.07 8.67 -4.49
C LEU A 87 -15.61 9.11 -4.39
N LYS A 88 -15.22 9.73 -3.26
CA LYS A 88 -13.82 10.10 -2.98
C LYS A 88 -12.91 8.88 -2.98
N ALA A 89 -13.31 7.82 -2.28
CA ALA A 89 -12.55 6.56 -2.25
C ALA A 89 -12.37 5.96 -3.65
N GLY A 90 -13.43 5.95 -4.46
CA GLY A 90 -13.37 5.50 -5.85
C GLY A 90 -12.41 6.33 -6.72
N ASN A 91 -12.34 7.65 -6.49
CA ASN A 91 -11.38 8.52 -7.19
C ASN A 91 -9.93 8.14 -6.84
N TYR A 92 -9.62 7.95 -5.55
CA TYR A 92 -8.28 7.53 -5.13
C TYR A 92 -7.89 6.13 -5.61
N GLY A 93 -8.84 5.19 -5.63
CA GLY A 93 -8.63 3.87 -6.21
C GLY A 93 -8.23 3.95 -7.69
N ARG A 94 -8.92 4.80 -8.48
CA ARG A 94 -8.56 5.06 -9.88
C ARG A 94 -7.22 5.77 -10.02
N GLU A 95 -6.92 6.72 -9.14
CA GLU A 95 -5.67 7.46 -9.14
C GLU A 95 -4.47 6.53 -8.91
N ILE A 96 -4.55 5.63 -7.93
CA ILE A 96 -3.54 4.58 -7.73
C ILE A 96 -3.37 3.76 -9.01
N TRP A 97 -4.49 3.32 -9.60
CA TRP A 97 -4.46 2.49 -10.79
C TRP A 97 -3.76 3.16 -11.98
N GLN A 98 -4.00 4.46 -12.17
CA GLN A 98 -3.42 5.24 -13.25
C GLN A 98 -1.97 5.62 -12.98
N LYS A 99 -1.68 6.25 -11.83
CA LYS A 99 -0.34 6.75 -11.49
C LYS A 99 0.66 5.62 -11.31
N ALA A 100 0.25 4.52 -10.67
CA ALA A 100 1.10 3.33 -10.52
C ALA A 100 1.05 2.38 -11.74
N ASN A 101 0.33 2.76 -12.80
CA ASN A 101 0.20 2.02 -14.05
C ASN A 101 -0.08 0.51 -13.87
N LEU A 102 -1.05 0.19 -13.00
CA LEU A 102 -1.30 -1.20 -12.57
C LEU A 102 -1.65 -2.14 -13.74
N ASN A 103 -2.25 -1.60 -14.81
CA ASN A 103 -2.56 -2.34 -16.03
C ASN A 103 -1.33 -3.02 -16.64
N ALA A 104 -0.16 -2.39 -16.58
CA ALA A 104 1.08 -2.96 -17.13
C ALA A 104 1.47 -4.29 -16.48
N TYR A 105 1.08 -4.49 -15.22
CA TYR A 105 1.42 -5.70 -14.45
C TYR A 105 0.32 -6.77 -14.52
N LEU A 106 -0.86 -6.43 -15.02
CA LEU A 106 -1.97 -7.38 -15.18
C LEU A 106 -1.84 -8.18 -16.47
N THR A 107 -1.28 -7.61 -17.53
CA THR A 107 -1.05 -8.29 -18.80
C THR A 107 0.23 -9.13 -18.80
N GLY A 108 0.27 -10.22 -19.58
CA GLY A 108 1.46 -11.05 -19.78
C GLY A 108 1.84 -11.98 -18.62
N CYS A 109 2.87 -12.80 -18.81
CA CYS A 109 3.50 -13.61 -17.76
C CYS A 109 4.63 -12.81 -17.11
N PHE A 110 4.88 -12.99 -15.80
CA PHE A 110 6.11 -12.50 -15.19
C PHE A 110 7.22 -13.48 -15.53
N GLU A 111 8.15 -13.00 -16.33
CA GLU A 111 9.49 -13.57 -16.39
C GLU A 111 10.36 -12.87 -15.34
N LYS A 112 11.57 -13.38 -15.08
CA LYS A 112 12.56 -12.68 -14.25
C LYS A 112 13.12 -11.49 -15.05
N ASP A 113 12.29 -10.49 -15.27
CA ASP A 113 12.54 -9.36 -16.15
C ASP A 113 12.37 -8.01 -15.42
N VAL A 114 12.59 -6.94 -16.17
CA VAL A 114 12.48 -5.57 -15.65
C VAL A 114 11.03 -5.22 -15.27
N SER A 115 10.03 -5.83 -15.90
CA SER A 115 8.61 -5.58 -15.58
C SER A 115 8.25 -6.15 -14.21
N PHE A 116 8.65 -7.38 -13.93
CA PHE A 116 8.48 -8.00 -12.63
C PHE A 116 9.27 -7.27 -11.53
N PHE A 117 10.49 -6.81 -11.84
CA PHE A 117 11.26 -5.97 -10.94
C PHE A 117 10.55 -4.66 -10.60
N ARG A 118 9.97 -3.98 -11.59
CA ARG A 118 9.16 -2.77 -11.37
C ARG A 118 7.94 -3.05 -10.50
N PHE A 119 7.25 -4.17 -10.73
CA PHE A 119 6.14 -4.59 -9.86
C PHE A 119 6.61 -4.79 -8.40
N LEU A 120 7.74 -5.47 -8.19
CA LEU A 120 8.30 -5.64 -6.84
C LEU A 120 8.65 -4.30 -6.20
N ALA A 121 9.22 -3.37 -6.96
CA ALA A 121 9.54 -2.03 -6.51
C ALA A 121 8.27 -1.25 -6.12
N LEU A 122 7.21 -1.33 -6.92
CA LEU A 122 5.90 -0.75 -6.61
C LEU A 122 5.27 -1.40 -5.36
N SER A 123 5.25 -2.73 -5.27
CA SER A 123 4.70 -3.45 -4.11
C SER A 123 5.45 -3.10 -2.83
N HIS A 124 6.76 -2.86 -2.93
CA HIS A 124 7.61 -2.38 -1.86
C HIS A 124 7.31 -0.92 -1.49
N ALA A 125 7.17 -0.04 -2.48
CA ALA A 125 6.78 1.36 -2.27
C ALA A 125 5.42 1.47 -1.57
N LEU A 126 4.41 0.70 -2.01
CA LEU A 126 3.08 0.64 -1.38
C LEU A 126 3.14 0.26 0.11
N LYS A 127 4.08 -0.60 0.51
CA LYS A 127 4.22 -1.04 1.92
C LYS A 127 5.03 -0.07 2.77
N THR A 128 6.01 0.59 2.18
CA THR A 128 6.95 1.47 2.89
C THR A 128 6.41 2.89 3.04
N GLU A 129 5.72 3.40 2.03
CA GLU A 129 5.28 4.80 1.99
C GLU A 129 3.88 5.01 2.58
N ILE A 130 2.97 4.04 2.43
CA ILE A 130 1.59 4.10 2.93
C ILE A 130 1.55 3.53 4.35
N ARG A 131 1.69 4.42 5.32
CA ARG A 131 1.74 4.09 6.74
C ARG A 131 0.89 5.06 7.55
N PHE A 132 -0.13 4.53 8.21
CA PHE A 132 -1.07 5.26 9.05
C PHE A 132 -0.69 5.27 10.52
N VAL A 133 -0.09 4.19 11.05
CA VAL A 133 0.36 4.08 12.44
C VAL A 133 1.26 5.25 12.85
N PRO A 134 2.25 5.69 12.03
CA PRO A 134 3.06 6.86 12.38
C PRO A 134 2.28 8.18 12.45
N LEU A 135 1.07 8.24 11.90
CA LEU A 135 0.17 9.41 11.96
C LEU A 135 -0.69 9.41 13.23
N ILE A 136 -0.80 8.27 13.91
CA ILE A 136 -1.56 8.14 15.16
C ILE A 136 -0.69 8.65 16.32
N PRO A 137 -1.23 9.49 17.23
CA PRO A 137 -0.52 9.91 18.43
C PRO A 137 -0.12 8.72 19.31
N SER A 138 1.09 8.76 19.88
CA SER A 138 1.59 7.70 20.76
C SER A 138 0.78 7.53 22.06
N SER A 139 0.00 8.54 22.44
CA SER A 139 -0.92 8.50 23.59
C SER A 139 -2.22 7.77 23.31
N ARG A 140 -2.55 7.48 22.04
CA ARG A 140 -3.80 6.84 21.66
C ARG A 140 -3.65 5.32 21.69
N GLU A 141 -4.56 4.65 22.38
CA GLU A 141 -4.62 3.19 22.40
C GLU A 141 -5.06 2.63 21.05
N LEU A 142 -4.43 1.54 20.60
CA LEU A 142 -4.73 0.85 19.35
C LEU A 142 -5.66 -0.35 19.56
N ASN A 143 -6.50 -0.33 20.60
CA ASN A 143 -7.34 -1.46 21.02
C ASN A 143 -8.71 -1.50 20.33
N THR A 144 -9.09 -0.47 19.58
CA THR A 144 -10.30 -0.52 18.75
C THR A 144 -10.08 -1.51 17.59
N PRO A 145 -11.10 -2.27 17.15
CA PRO A 145 -10.95 -3.22 16.05
C PRO A 145 -10.36 -2.60 14.78
N PHE A 146 -10.72 -1.34 14.49
CA PHE A 146 -10.21 -0.61 13.33
C PHE A 146 -8.72 -0.32 13.45
N LEU A 147 -8.28 0.32 14.54
CA LEU A 147 -6.88 0.71 14.72
C LEU A 147 -5.96 -0.49 14.94
N SER A 148 -6.44 -1.54 15.61
CA SER A 148 -5.69 -2.79 15.75
C SER A 148 -5.46 -3.45 14.39
N THR A 149 -6.46 -3.46 13.50
CA THR A 149 -6.30 -4.02 12.16
C THR A 149 -5.35 -3.20 11.29
N ILE A 150 -5.37 -1.86 11.39
CA ILE A 150 -4.38 -0.99 10.72
C ILE A 150 -2.96 -1.30 11.22
N TYR A 151 -2.81 -1.50 12.53
CA TYR A 151 -1.53 -1.87 13.12
C TYR A 151 -1.04 -3.23 12.64
N ASP A 152 -1.91 -4.24 12.58
CA ASP A 152 -1.59 -5.56 12.05
C ASP A 152 -1.17 -5.52 10.57
N ILE A 153 -1.83 -4.68 9.76
CA ILE A 153 -1.42 -4.41 8.37
C ILE A 153 0.01 -3.90 8.30
N GLU A 154 0.40 -2.96 9.16
CA GLU A 154 1.77 -2.43 9.15
C GLU A 154 2.80 -3.43 9.66
N ILE A 155 2.47 -4.28 10.64
CA ILE A 155 3.34 -5.37 11.08
C ILE A 155 3.61 -6.33 9.93
N GLU A 156 2.56 -6.81 9.25
CA GLU A 156 2.72 -7.76 8.14
C GLU A 156 3.43 -7.11 6.94
N ASN A 157 3.17 -5.83 6.65
CA ASN A 157 3.95 -5.07 5.68
C ASN A 157 5.43 -5.03 6.05
N GLY A 158 5.75 -4.76 7.32
CA GLY A 158 7.12 -4.73 7.83
C GLY A 158 7.88 -6.05 7.62
N LYS A 159 7.21 -7.18 7.88
CA LYS A 159 7.77 -8.52 7.61
C LYS A 159 8.00 -8.73 6.11
N ALA A 160 7.03 -8.39 5.27
CA ALA A 160 7.14 -8.55 3.82
C ALA A 160 8.24 -7.67 3.20
N ILE A 161 8.45 -6.46 3.74
CA ILE A 161 9.49 -5.53 3.28
C ILE A 161 10.88 -6.16 3.36
N GLN A 162 11.21 -6.90 4.43
CA GLN A 162 12.53 -7.51 4.58
C GLN A 162 12.83 -8.50 3.44
N THR A 163 11.85 -9.34 3.11
CA THR A 163 11.94 -10.28 1.99
C THR A 163 12.01 -9.56 0.65
N GLN A 164 11.19 -8.53 0.44
CA GLN A 164 11.18 -7.77 -0.81
C GLN A 164 12.50 -7.03 -1.05
N VAL A 165 13.14 -6.50 0.00
CA VAL A 165 14.47 -5.86 -0.11
C VAL A 165 15.51 -6.88 -0.61
N ALA A 166 15.49 -8.10 -0.09
CA ALA A 166 16.39 -9.15 -0.57
C ALA A 166 16.13 -9.47 -2.05
N LEU A 167 14.86 -9.62 -2.46
CA LEU A 167 14.50 -9.87 -3.85
C LEU A 167 14.95 -8.73 -4.78
N LEU A 168 14.71 -7.48 -4.40
CA LEU A 168 15.11 -6.31 -5.19
C LEU A 168 16.64 -6.20 -5.33
N LYS A 169 17.40 -6.52 -4.28
CA LYS A 169 18.87 -6.44 -4.32
C LYS A 169 19.50 -7.53 -5.17
N TYR A 170 19.03 -8.77 -5.02
CA TYR A 170 19.70 -9.94 -5.58
C TYR A 170 19.10 -10.45 -6.90
N MET A 171 18.01 -9.85 -7.40
CA MET A 171 17.46 -10.22 -8.70
C MET A 171 18.43 -9.83 -9.83
N GLU A 172 18.93 -10.83 -10.55
CA GLU A 172 19.78 -10.63 -11.73
C GLU A 172 18.94 -10.14 -12.90
N LEU A 173 19.32 -9.00 -13.49
CA LEU A 173 18.62 -8.35 -14.61
C LEU A 173 19.66 -7.74 -15.56
N PRO A 174 19.34 -7.60 -16.86
CA PRO A 174 20.21 -6.97 -17.85
C PRO A 174 20.18 -5.43 -17.77
N ILE A 175 20.26 -4.87 -16.56
CA ILE A 175 20.27 -3.43 -16.27
C ILE A 175 21.28 -3.13 -15.15
N THR A 176 21.79 -1.90 -15.09
CA THR A 176 22.78 -1.50 -14.08
C THR A 176 22.16 -1.36 -12.68
N LEU A 177 23.01 -1.24 -11.66
CA LEU A 177 22.55 -0.98 -10.30
C LEU A 177 21.86 0.39 -10.20
N GLU A 178 22.41 1.41 -10.87
CA GLU A 178 21.84 2.75 -10.91
C GLU A 178 20.44 2.74 -11.54
N GLU A 179 20.23 1.95 -12.60
CA GLU A 179 18.90 1.80 -13.22
C GLU A 179 17.90 1.12 -12.28
N LYS A 180 18.33 0.12 -11.51
CA LYS A 180 17.51 -0.53 -10.48
C LYS A 180 17.12 0.45 -9.38
N GLU A 181 18.08 1.22 -8.87
CA GLU A 181 17.85 2.22 -7.83
C GLU A 181 16.89 3.32 -8.31
N GLU A 182 17.05 3.76 -9.57
CA GLU A 182 16.18 4.74 -10.19
C GLU A 182 14.73 4.25 -10.33
N ILE A 183 14.54 2.98 -10.70
CA ILE A 183 13.20 2.36 -10.72
C ILE A 183 12.59 2.40 -9.32
N VAL A 184 13.32 1.93 -8.30
CA VAL A 184 12.82 1.90 -6.91
C VAL A 184 12.50 3.32 -6.42
N ARG A 185 13.34 4.31 -6.74
CA ARG A 185 13.11 5.71 -6.39
C ARG A 185 11.82 6.25 -7.02
N LYS A 186 11.60 6.03 -8.32
CA LYS A 186 10.40 6.48 -9.03
C LYS A 186 9.11 5.89 -8.46
N GLU A 187 9.11 4.60 -8.17
CA GLU A 187 7.94 3.94 -7.59
C GLU A 187 7.64 4.48 -6.19
N ARG A 188 8.68 4.71 -5.37
CA ARG A 188 8.54 5.35 -4.05
C ARG A 188 7.99 6.77 -4.13
N GLU A 189 8.50 7.59 -5.04
CA GLU A 189 8.01 8.96 -5.25
C GLU A 189 6.55 8.97 -5.68
N THR A 190 6.20 8.11 -6.63
CA THR A 190 4.81 7.97 -7.13
C THR A 190 3.85 7.62 -6.00
N VAL A 191 4.19 6.61 -5.18
CA VAL A 191 3.34 6.20 -4.05
C VAL A 191 3.29 7.27 -2.96
N SER A 192 4.43 7.92 -2.68
CA SER A 192 4.53 8.98 -1.68
C SER A 192 3.63 10.17 -2.02
N GLU A 193 3.58 10.56 -3.29
CA GLU A 193 2.68 11.61 -3.77
C GLU A 193 1.21 11.22 -3.64
N ILE A 194 0.83 10.00 -4.08
CA ILE A 194 -0.54 9.48 -3.92
C ILE A 194 -0.96 9.52 -2.45
N PHE A 195 -0.09 9.06 -1.55
CA PHE A 195 -0.40 9.02 -0.13
C PHE A 195 -0.49 10.43 0.48
N ALA A 196 0.37 11.36 0.06
CA ALA A 196 0.29 12.74 0.49
C ALA A 196 -1.01 13.42 0.05
N ASP A 197 -1.47 13.15 -1.17
CA ASP A 197 -2.73 13.66 -1.70
C ASP A 197 -3.93 13.06 -0.95
N PHE A 198 -3.88 11.77 -0.64
CA PHE A 198 -4.88 11.09 0.17
C PHE A 198 -4.96 11.67 1.60
N ILE A 199 -3.82 11.77 2.29
CA ILE A 199 -3.77 12.31 3.66
C ILE A 199 -4.22 13.77 3.72
N SER A 200 -3.86 14.57 2.71
CA SER A 200 -4.30 15.97 2.63
C SER A 200 -5.82 16.11 2.56
N GLU A 201 -6.51 15.19 1.90
CA GLU A 201 -7.98 15.16 1.85
C GLU A 201 -8.57 14.63 3.15
N LEU A 202 -7.97 13.57 3.71
CA LEU A 202 -8.42 12.96 4.95
C LEU A 202 -8.49 13.95 6.12
N ILE A 203 -7.56 14.92 6.19
CA ILE A 203 -7.53 15.96 7.23
C ILE A 203 -8.39 17.19 6.90
N ARG A 204 -8.92 17.29 5.68
CA ARG A 204 -9.83 18.36 5.25
C ARG A 204 -11.31 18.01 5.44
N MET A 205 -11.59 16.71 5.58
CA MET A 205 -12.91 16.18 5.93
C MET A 205 -13.22 16.44 7.41
#